data_AF-A0A392NBH9-F1
#
_entry.id   AF-A0A392NBH9-F1
#
_cell.length_a   1.000
_cell.length_b   1.000
_cell.length_c   1.000
_cell.angle_alpha   90.00
_cell.angle_beta   90.00
_cell.angle_gamma   90.00
#
_symmetry.space_group_name_H-M   'P 1'
#
loop_
_entity.id
_entity.type
_entity.pdbx_description
1 polymer ?
#
loop_
_entity_poly.entity_id
_entity_poly.type
_entity_poly.pdbx_seq_one_letter_code
_entity_poly.pdbx_strand_id
1 'polypeptide(L)'
;MIEPVKIEEWAVVNFSSRLNPSELAAELITCGKSNGILAEQPFGFFEETHQVKVLSPSERVKKMLDKVLKEKTPKFLLCLLRENNNIYGPWKKACLADHGIFAQCIAPRKKKTVNKQYLANVLLKINVKLGGMNSLLAKELSEVMPIVSQAPTLILGMDVSHGSPGQTDIP
;
A
#
# COMPACT_ATOMS: atom_id res chain seq x y z
N MET A 1 5.56 17.90 2.46
CA MET A 1 6.24 16.69 1.95
C MET A 1 7.54 17.14 1.34
N ILE A 2 8.65 16.43 1.56
CA ILE A 2 9.99 16.86 1.09
C ILE A 2 10.22 16.38 -0.34
N GLU A 3 10.03 15.09 -0.58
CA GLU A 3 10.13 14.47 -1.91
C GLU A 3 8.85 13.69 -2.19
N PRO A 4 7.85 14.32 -2.84
CA PRO A 4 6.64 13.63 -3.25
C PRO A 4 6.91 12.77 -4.49
N VAL A 5 6.47 11.52 -4.45
CA VAL A 5 6.41 10.67 -5.64
C VAL A 5 5.22 11.04 -6.52
N LYS A 6 5.36 10.76 -7.81
CA LYS A 6 4.24 10.68 -8.74
C LYS A 6 3.71 9.24 -8.75
N ILE A 7 2.42 9.05 -8.45
CA ILE A 7 1.77 7.74 -8.53
C ILE A 7 1.28 7.55 -9.97
N GLU A 8 1.98 6.71 -10.71
CA GLU A 8 1.71 6.37 -12.11
C GLU A 8 1.64 4.86 -12.28
N GLU A 9 1.03 4.41 -13.39
CA GLU A 9 0.95 2.98 -13.74
C GLU A 9 0.41 2.11 -12.60
N TRP A 10 -0.70 2.54 -12.02
CA TRP A 10 -1.31 1.88 -10.87
C TRP A 10 -2.73 1.41 -11.15
N ALA A 11 -3.18 0.44 -10.36
CA ALA A 11 -4.54 -0.10 -10.44
C ALA A 11 -5.13 -0.32 -9.05
N VAL A 12 -6.46 -0.45 -9.02
CA VAL A 12 -7.20 -0.78 -7.80
C VAL A 12 -7.71 -2.21 -7.89
N VAL A 13 -7.47 -2.99 -6.84
CA VAL A 13 -7.92 -4.38 -6.73
C VAL A 13 -8.88 -4.49 -5.56
N ASN A 14 -10.14 -4.80 -5.86
CA ASN A 14 -11.23 -4.80 -4.91
C ASN A 14 -11.64 -6.22 -4.48
N PHE A 15 -11.34 -6.58 -3.23
CA PHE A 15 -11.86 -7.78 -2.56
C PHE A 15 -13.07 -7.47 -1.66
N SER A 16 -13.58 -6.23 -1.70
CA SER A 16 -14.66 -5.76 -0.86
C SER A 16 -15.87 -5.32 -1.67
N SER A 17 -16.92 -6.15 -1.66
CA SER A 17 -18.21 -5.83 -2.29
C SER A 17 -18.96 -4.62 -1.68
N ARG A 18 -18.38 -3.95 -0.67
CA ARG A 18 -18.99 -2.79 0.00
C ARG A 18 -18.38 -1.46 -0.44
N LEU A 19 -17.23 -1.50 -1.10
CA LEU A 19 -16.45 -0.33 -1.45
C LEU A 19 -16.60 -0.07 -2.95
N ASN A 20 -16.77 1.20 -3.32
CA ASN A 20 -16.72 1.63 -4.70
C ASN A 20 -15.26 1.98 -5.05
N PRO A 21 -14.57 1.18 -5.88
CA PRO A 21 -13.16 1.38 -6.14
C PRO A 21 -12.87 2.66 -6.94
N SER A 22 -13.80 3.08 -7.81
CA SER A 22 -13.66 4.32 -8.59
C SER A 22 -13.79 5.56 -7.71
N GLU A 23 -14.76 5.57 -6.79
CA GLU A 23 -14.96 6.67 -5.85
C GLU A 23 -13.76 6.83 -4.92
N LEU A 24 -13.27 5.71 -4.36
CA LEU A 24 -12.09 5.72 -3.49
C LEU A 24 -10.82 6.17 -4.21
N ALA A 25 -10.63 5.77 -5.47
CA ALA A 25 -9.51 6.26 -6.27
C ALA A 25 -9.60 7.77 -6.50
N ALA A 26 -10.78 8.30 -6.83
CA ALA A 26 -10.99 9.72 -7.00
C ALA A 26 -10.75 10.52 -5.71
N GLU A 27 -11.22 10.01 -4.56
CA GLU A 27 -10.95 10.60 -3.25
C GLU A 27 -9.44 10.59 -2.93
N LEU A 28 -8.74 9.49 -3.21
CA LEU A 28 -7.30 9.36 -3.01
C LEU A 28 -6.52 10.35 -3.89
N ILE A 29 -6.87 10.47 -5.18
CA ILE A 29 -6.24 11.41 -6.12
C ILE A 29 -6.45 12.86 -5.64
N THR A 30 -7.68 13.20 -5.25
CA THR A 30 -8.03 14.53 -4.75
C THR A 30 -7.27 14.85 -3.46
N CYS A 31 -7.22 13.90 -2.52
CA CYS A 31 -6.46 14.05 -1.29
C CYS A 31 -4.95 14.15 -1.57
N GLY A 32 -4.44 13.39 -2.54
CA GLY A 32 -3.06 13.44 -3.00
C GLY A 32 -2.66 14.84 -3.44
N LYS A 33 -3.45 15.45 -4.33
CA LYS A 33 -3.22 16.81 -4.82
C LYS A 33 -3.13 17.82 -3.68
N SER A 34 -4.01 17.74 -2.69
CA SER A 34 -3.96 18.62 -1.50
C SER A 34 -2.76 18.37 -0.58
N ASN A 35 -2.08 17.22 -0.69
CA ASN A 35 -0.91 16.85 0.11
C ASN A 35 0.41 16.89 -0.71
N GLY A 36 0.37 17.41 -1.94
CA GLY A 36 1.53 17.52 -2.82
C GLY A 36 1.92 16.24 -3.55
N ILE A 37 1.09 15.19 -3.51
CA ILE A 37 1.29 13.94 -4.27
C ILE A 37 0.41 13.95 -5.50
N LEU A 38 1.04 13.87 -6.68
CA LEU A 38 0.31 13.73 -7.93
C LEU A 38 0.04 12.25 -8.22
N ALA A 39 -1.22 11.89 -8.38
CA ALA A 39 -1.64 10.57 -8.80
C ALA A 39 -2.37 10.66 -10.13
N GLU A 40 -1.94 9.86 -11.10
CA GLU A 40 -2.66 9.66 -12.37
C GLU A 40 -3.95 8.87 -12.14
N GLN A 41 -4.80 8.78 -13.16
CA GLN A 41 -5.92 7.85 -13.11
C GLN A 41 -5.40 6.41 -13.11
N PRO A 42 -5.97 5.51 -12.30
CA PRO A 42 -5.61 4.11 -12.35
C PRO A 42 -5.98 3.54 -13.72
N PHE A 43 -5.15 2.66 -14.27
CA PHE A 43 -5.42 2.07 -15.58
C PHE A 43 -6.56 1.03 -15.54
N GLY A 44 -6.91 0.54 -14.35
CA GLY A 44 -7.96 -0.45 -14.22
C GLY A 44 -8.48 -0.61 -12.79
N PHE A 45 -9.73 -1.06 -12.73
CA PHE A 45 -10.43 -1.45 -11.50
C PHE A 45 -10.75 -2.94 -11.62
N PHE A 46 -10.13 -3.76 -10.77
CA PHE A 46 -10.24 -5.21 -10.83
C PHE A 46 -11.04 -5.69 -9.63
N GLU A 47 -12.23 -6.24 -9.87
CA GLU A 47 -13.12 -6.68 -8.80
C GLU A 47 -13.20 -8.21 -8.71
N GLU A 48 -13.22 -8.71 -7.48
CA GLU A 48 -13.44 -10.13 -7.23
C GLU A 48 -14.91 -10.50 -7.51
N THR A 49 -15.12 -11.50 -8.36
CA THR A 49 -16.46 -12.01 -8.65
C THR A 49 -16.95 -12.97 -7.55
N HIS A 50 -18.26 -13.11 -7.39
CA HIS A 50 -18.85 -13.96 -6.34
C HIS A 50 -18.46 -15.44 -6.44
N GLN A 51 -18.24 -15.95 -7.65
CA GLN A 51 -17.91 -17.36 -7.90
C GLN A 51 -16.53 -17.77 -7.34
N VAL A 52 -15.61 -16.81 -7.14
CA VAL A 52 -14.24 -17.11 -6.69
C VAL A 52 -14.11 -17.19 -5.17
N LYS A 53 -15.14 -16.80 -4.42
CA LYS A 53 -15.11 -16.77 -2.94
C LYS A 53 -15.02 -18.15 -2.29
N VAL A 54 -15.35 -19.21 -3.03
CA VAL A 54 -15.25 -20.61 -2.59
C VAL A 54 -13.80 -21.10 -2.59
N LEU A 55 -12.91 -20.45 -3.33
CA LEU A 55 -11.49 -20.84 -3.41
C LEU A 55 -10.70 -20.41 -2.18
N SER A 56 -9.51 -20.99 -2.02
CA SER A 56 -8.58 -20.56 -0.97
C SER A 56 -8.14 -19.10 -1.17
N PRO A 57 -7.75 -18.40 -0.09
CA PRO A 57 -7.27 -17.02 -0.17
C PRO A 57 -6.14 -16.81 -1.17
N SER A 58 -5.18 -17.74 -1.22
CA SER A 58 -4.04 -17.68 -2.14
C SER A 58 -4.46 -17.81 -3.60
N GLU A 59 -5.39 -18.71 -3.91
CA GLU A 59 -5.93 -18.86 -5.28
C GLU A 59 -6.73 -17.64 -5.72
N ARG A 60 -7.49 -17.03 -4.79
CA ARG A 60 -8.24 -15.80 -5.05
C ARG A 60 -7.29 -14.64 -5.38
N VAL A 61 -6.22 -14.48 -4.59
CA VAL A 61 -5.17 -13.49 -4.82
C VAL A 61 -4.50 -13.72 -6.18
N LYS A 62 -4.08 -14.97 -6.46
CA LYS A 62 -3.44 -15.33 -7.73
C LYS A 62 -4.32 -14.96 -8.92
N LYS A 63 -5.59 -15.37 -8.91
CA LYS A 63 -6.53 -15.04 -10.00
C LYS A 63 -6.72 -13.54 -10.20
N MET A 64 -6.73 -12.76 -9.12
CA MET A 64 -6.84 -11.30 -9.23
C MET A 64 -5.58 -10.65 -9.77
N LEU A 65 -4.40 -11.11 -9.34
CA LEU A 65 -3.13 -10.64 -9.89
C LEU A 65 -2.96 -11.04 -11.36
N ASP A 66 -3.30 -12.28 -11.74
CA ASP A 66 -3.24 -12.72 -13.14
C ASP A 66 -4.10 -11.82 -14.05
N LYS A 67 -5.29 -11.40 -13.59
CA LYS A 67 -6.13 -10.45 -14.33
C LYS A 67 -5.47 -9.09 -14.51
N VAL A 68 -4.85 -8.56 -13.44
CA VAL A 68 -4.14 -7.27 -13.49
C VAL A 68 -2.96 -7.37 -14.46
N LEU A 69 -2.12 -8.39 -14.29
CA LEU A 69 -0.88 -8.58 -15.04
C LEU A 69 -1.13 -8.88 -16.53
N LYS A 70 -2.28 -9.49 -16.86
CA LYS A 70 -2.73 -9.66 -18.25
C LYS A 70 -3.02 -8.33 -18.93
N GLU A 71 -3.54 -7.34 -18.19
CA GLU A 71 -3.82 -6.01 -18.71
C GLU A 71 -2.52 -5.18 -18.82
N LYS A 72 -1.81 -5.04 -17.69
CA LYS A 72 -0.56 -4.28 -17.61
C LYS A 72 0.17 -4.62 -16.31
N THR A 73 1.51 -4.65 -16.35
CA THR A 73 2.31 -4.75 -15.13
C THR A 73 2.32 -3.41 -14.39
N PRO A 74 1.76 -3.31 -13.16
CA PRO A 74 1.67 -2.06 -12.42
C PRO A 74 2.96 -1.76 -11.64
N LYS A 75 3.27 -0.47 -11.43
CA LYS A 75 4.26 -0.03 -10.42
C LYS A 75 3.68 -0.05 -9.01
N PHE A 76 2.36 0.14 -8.88
CA PHE A 76 1.67 0.22 -7.60
C PHE A 76 0.27 -0.39 -7.66
N LEU A 77 -0.14 -1.05 -6.57
CA LEU A 77 -1.50 -1.58 -6.39
C LEU A 77 -2.15 -1.07 -5.11
N LEU A 78 -3.33 -0.46 -5.26
CA LEU A 78 -4.23 -0.18 -4.15
C LEU A 78 -5.19 -1.35 -3.96
N CYS A 79 -5.07 -2.05 -2.84
CA CYS A 79 -5.89 -3.21 -2.52
C CYS A 79 -6.99 -2.84 -1.52
N LEU A 80 -8.24 -3.09 -1.89
CA LEU A 80 -9.40 -2.83 -1.03
C LEU A 80 -9.83 -4.12 -0.35
N LEU A 81 -9.79 -4.12 0.98
CA LEU A 81 -10.08 -5.28 1.81
C LEU A 81 -11.34 -5.04 2.66
N ARG A 82 -11.94 -6.14 3.12
CA ARG A 82 -12.93 -6.13 4.20
C ARG A 82 -12.18 -6.30 5.52
N GLU A 83 -12.73 -5.76 6.60
CA GLU A 83 -12.22 -6.07 7.94
C GLU A 83 -12.17 -7.59 8.16
N ASN A 84 -11.10 -8.06 8.81
CA ASN A 84 -10.91 -9.46 9.18
C ASN A 84 -10.92 -10.46 8.00
N ASN A 85 -10.43 -10.05 6.82
CA ASN A 85 -10.24 -11.00 5.72
C ASN A 85 -8.88 -11.68 5.76
N ASN A 86 -8.84 -12.95 5.36
CA ASN A 86 -7.63 -13.77 5.24
C ASN A 86 -6.85 -13.52 3.93
N ILE A 87 -7.14 -12.42 3.24
CA ILE A 87 -6.54 -12.04 1.95
C ILE A 87 -5.25 -11.24 2.14
N TYR A 88 -5.12 -10.47 3.22
CA TYR A 88 -3.99 -9.56 3.43
C TYR A 88 -2.63 -10.26 3.34
N GLY A 89 -2.45 -11.39 4.05
CA GLY A 89 -1.19 -12.14 4.06
C GLY A 89 -0.79 -12.67 2.68
N PRO A 90 -1.64 -13.49 2.03
CA PRO A 90 -1.38 -13.98 0.67
C PRO A 90 -1.19 -12.85 -0.35
N TRP A 91 -1.97 -11.77 -0.27
CA TRP A 91 -1.81 -10.59 -1.14
C TRP A 91 -0.45 -9.95 -0.97
N LYS A 92 -0.02 -9.74 0.27
CA LYS A 92 1.28 -9.15 0.59
C LYS A 92 2.43 -10.02 0.11
N LYS A 93 2.35 -11.33 0.34
CA LYS A 93 3.34 -12.29 -0.15
C LYS A 93 3.43 -12.25 -1.68
N ALA A 94 2.30 -12.38 -2.37
CA ALA A 94 2.28 -12.41 -3.83
C ALA A 94 2.81 -11.11 -4.45
N CYS A 95 2.33 -9.95 -4.00
CA CYS A 95 2.83 -8.68 -4.52
C CYS A 95 4.32 -8.48 -4.26
N LEU A 96 4.80 -8.69 -3.03
CA LEU A 96 6.16 -8.34 -2.66
C LEU A 96 7.18 -9.42 -3.05
N ALA A 97 6.95 -10.66 -2.63
CA ALA A 97 7.90 -11.76 -2.79
C ALA A 97 7.83 -12.39 -4.18
N ASP A 98 6.63 -12.56 -4.74
CA ASP A 98 6.47 -13.31 -5.99
C ASP A 98 6.58 -12.40 -7.22
N HIS A 99 6.19 -11.12 -7.13
CA HIS A 99 6.13 -10.19 -8.27
C HIS A 99 6.94 -8.90 -8.13
N GLY A 100 7.42 -8.54 -6.93
CA GLY A 100 8.16 -7.29 -6.72
C GLY A 100 7.34 -6.00 -6.93
N ILE A 101 6.01 -6.05 -6.75
CA ILE A 101 5.08 -4.93 -6.94
C ILE A 101 4.76 -4.26 -5.59
N PHE A 102 4.87 -2.94 -5.53
CA PHE A 102 4.46 -2.19 -4.35
C PHE A 102 2.94 -2.21 -4.16
N ALA A 103 2.49 -2.55 -2.95
CA ALA A 103 1.07 -2.61 -2.64
C ALA A 103 0.71 -1.91 -1.32
N GLN A 104 -0.43 -1.21 -1.33
CA GLN A 104 -1.06 -0.65 -0.14
C GLN A 104 -2.48 -1.18 0.00
N CYS A 105 -2.77 -1.81 1.13
CA CYS A 105 -4.11 -2.28 1.44
C CYS A 105 -4.85 -1.22 2.28
N ILE A 106 -6.14 -1.04 2.02
CA ILE A 106 -7.04 -0.27 2.89
C ILE A 106 -8.25 -1.12 3.28
N ALA A 107 -8.72 -0.96 4.51
CA ALA A 107 -9.89 -1.65 5.05
C ALA A 107 -10.75 -0.65 5.84
N PRO A 108 -11.51 0.22 5.17
CA PRO A 108 -12.36 1.21 5.84
C PRO A 108 -13.40 0.53 6.74
N ARG A 109 -13.42 0.93 8.02
CA ARG A 109 -14.37 0.43 9.01
C ARG A 109 -15.71 1.15 8.83
N LYS A 110 -16.69 0.46 8.20
CA LYS A 110 -18.13 0.78 8.15
C LYS A 110 -18.64 2.01 7.37
N LYS A 111 -17.84 3.02 7.04
CA LYS A 111 -18.32 4.18 6.24
C LYS A 111 -18.16 3.94 4.74
N LYS A 112 -19.16 4.33 3.94
CA LYS A 112 -19.04 4.39 2.47
C LYS A 112 -17.96 5.37 2.03
N THR A 113 -17.81 6.47 2.76
CA THR A 113 -16.82 7.52 2.53
C THR A 113 -15.65 7.41 3.50
N VAL A 114 -14.43 7.60 2.99
CA VAL A 114 -13.21 7.54 3.79
C VAL A 114 -12.84 8.95 4.21
N ASN A 115 -12.50 9.14 5.50
CA ASN A 115 -12.10 10.47 5.98
C ASN A 115 -10.78 10.91 5.30
N LYS A 116 -10.70 12.18 4.87
CA LYS A 116 -9.50 12.82 4.34
C LYS A 116 -8.24 12.56 5.18
N GLN A 117 -8.35 12.60 6.52
CA GLN A 117 -7.19 12.31 7.39
C GLN A 117 -6.67 10.88 7.22
N TYR A 118 -7.57 9.91 7.02
CA TYR A 118 -7.18 8.52 6.76
C TYR A 118 -6.46 8.41 5.42
N LEU A 119 -6.99 9.04 4.37
CA LEU A 119 -6.36 9.04 3.05
C LEU A 119 -4.99 9.75 3.07
N ALA A 120 -4.86 10.86 3.79
CA ALA A 120 -3.56 11.53 3.99
C ALA A 120 -2.54 10.58 4.62
N ASN A 121 -2.91 9.86 5.68
CA ASN A 121 -2.03 8.88 6.33
C ASN A 121 -1.68 7.70 5.40
N VAL A 122 -2.61 7.28 4.54
CA VAL A 122 -2.37 6.26 3.51
C VAL A 122 -1.40 6.78 2.46
N LEU A 123 -1.55 8.03 2.01
CA LEU A 123 -0.66 8.68 1.05
C LEU A 123 0.77 8.81 1.58
N LEU A 124 0.95 9.12 2.87
CA LEU A 124 2.27 9.10 3.51
C LEU A 124 2.94 7.72 3.41
N LYS A 125 2.16 6.64 3.54
CA LYS A 125 2.69 5.26 3.38
C LYS A 125 2.99 4.92 1.93
N ILE A 126 2.17 5.39 0.99
CA ILE A 126 2.38 5.17 -0.44
C ILE A 126 3.65 5.91 -0.90
N ASN A 127 3.83 7.15 -0.46
CA ASN A 127 4.99 7.96 -0.82
C ASN A 127 6.31 7.24 -0.51
N VAL A 128 6.46 6.80 0.74
CA VAL A 128 7.69 6.09 1.19
C VAL A 128 7.87 4.75 0.47
N LYS A 129 6.79 4.01 0.20
CA LYS A 129 6.89 2.74 -0.53
C LYS A 129 7.39 2.91 -1.96
N LEU A 130 7.05 4.02 -2.59
CA LEU A 130 7.46 4.32 -3.96
C LEU A 130 8.77 5.12 -4.01
N GLY A 131 9.48 5.24 -2.88
CA GLY A 131 10.80 5.87 -2.80
C GLY A 131 10.82 7.35 -2.45
N GLY A 132 9.69 7.96 -2.10
CA GLY A 132 9.61 9.36 -1.68
C GLY A 132 9.91 9.59 -0.21
N MET A 133 10.12 10.87 0.14
CA MET A 133 10.45 11.32 1.49
C MET A 133 9.37 12.25 2.05
N ASN A 134 8.77 11.85 3.17
CA ASN A 134 7.68 12.61 3.79
C ASN A 134 8.20 13.86 4.52
N SER A 135 9.28 13.70 5.28
CA SER A 135 9.82 14.69 6.21
C SER A 135 11.33 14.52 6.33
N LEU A 136 12.01 15.64 6.55
CA LEU A 136 13.43 15.73 6.83
C LEU A 136 13.61 16.56 8.09
N LEU A 137 14.58 16.21 8.95
CA LEU A 137 14.84 16.99 10.15
C LEU A 137 15.45 18.34 9.75
N ALA A 138 14.95 19.45 10.31
CA ALA A 138 15.46 20.78 9.98
C ALA A 138 16.97 20.94 10.27
N LYS A 139 17.49 20.22 11.27
CA LYS A 139 18.93 20.21 11.60
C LYS A 139 19.79 19.46 10.58
N GLU A 140 19.19 18.59 9.78
CA GLU A 140 19.86 17.91 8.68
C GLU A 140 20.11 18.89 7.53
N LEU A 141 19.16 19.79 7.25
CA LEU A 141 19.32 20.84 6.25
C LEU A 141 20.45 21.82 6.57
N SER A 142 20.71 22.08 7.86
CA SER A 142 21.81 22.92 8.30
C SER A 142 23.08 22.14 8.65
N GLU A 143 23.09 20.81 8.42
CA GLU A 143 24.23 19.92 8.69
C GLU A 143 24.75 19.99 10.14
N VAL A 144 23.89 20.37 11.09
CA VAL A 144 24.26 20.55 12.51
C VAL A 144 23.89 19.36 13.38
N MET A 145 23.44 18.24 12.82
CA MET A 145 23.20 17.05 13.64
C MET A 145 24.53 16.46 14.11
N PRO A 146 24.78 16.39 15.43
CA PRO A 146 25.98 15.77 15.95
C PRO A 146 26.08 14.33 15.44
N ILE A 147 27.29 13.91 15.06
CA ILE A 147 27.61 12.56 14.56
C ILE A 147 27.03 12.28 13.16
N VAL A 148 25.71 12.39 12.99
CA VAL A 148 25.01 11.97 11.76
C VAL A 148 25.34 12.87 10.56
N SER A 149 25.42 14.19 10.74
CA SER A 149 25.73 15.12 9.64
C SER A 149 27.24 15.34 9.43
N GLN A 150 28.09 14.91 10.37
CA GLN A 150 29.53 15.21 10.35
C GLN A 150 30.38 14.15 9.63
N ALA A 151 29.86 12.92 9.54
CA ALA A 151 30.50 11.83 8.83
C ALA A 151 29.45 10.88 8.25
N PRO A 152 29.72 10.16 7.14
CA PRO A 152 28.83 9.15 6.61
C PRO A 152 28.45 8.14 7.70
N THR A 153 27.17 8.13 8.07
CA THR A 153 26.66 7.38 9.23
C THR A 153 25.53 6.43 8.80
N LEU A 154 25.62 5.16 9.20
CA LEU A 154 24.58 4.15 9.01
C LEU A 154 23.82 3.94 10.33
N ILE A 155 22.50 4.10 10.32
CA ILE A 155 21.62 3.83 11.46
C ILE A 155 20.96 2.45 11.27
N LEU A 156 21.14 1.56 12.25
CA LEU A 156 20.58 0.21 12.24
C LEU A 156 19.56 0.03 13.37
N GLY A 157 18.37 -0.49 13.05
CA GLY A 157 17.37 -0.91 14.02
C GLY A 157 17.12 -2.41 13.88
N MET A 158 17.15 -3.15 14.99
CA MET A 158 16.90 -4.58 15.04
C MET A 158 15.81 -4.86 16.07
N ASP A 159 14.91 -5.78 15.73
CA ASP A 159 13.82 -6.24 16.61
C ASP A 159 13.72 -7.76 16.51
N VAL A 160 13.36 -8.41 17.63
CA VAL A 160 13.09 -9.85 17.68
C VAL A 160 11.71 -10.04 18.28
N SER A 161 10.83 -10.64 17.49
CA SER A 161 9.49 -11.03 17.91
C SER A 161 9.43 -12.55 18.00
N HIS A 162 8.81 -13.08 19.06
CA HIS A 162 8.56 -14.52 19.21
C HIS A 162 7.10 -14.83 18.85
N GLY A 163 6.88 -15.95 18.15
CA GLY A 163 5.55 -16.51 17.97
C GLY A 163 4.88 -16.83 19.30
N SER A 164 3.54 -16.87 19.31
CA SER A 164 2.78 -17.31 20.48
C SER A 164 3.19 -18.72 20.90
N PRO A 165 3.23 -19.05 22.21
CA PRO A 165 3.60 -20.37 22.69
C PRO A 165 2.82 -21.48 21.96
N GLY A 166 3.55 -22.43 21.35
CA GLY A 166 2.96 -23.59 20.66
C GLY A 166 2.73 -23.43 19.15
N GLN A 167 3.07 -22.29 18.52
CA GLN A 167 3.10 -22.18 17.06
C GLN A 167 4.52 -22.39 16.54
N THR A 168 4.78 -23.55 15.92
CA THR A 168 6.10 -23.93 15.38
C THR A 168 6.39 -23.38 13.98
N ASP A 169 5.37 -22.84 13.30
CA ASP A 169 5.43 -22.47 11.88
C ASP A 169 5.51 -20.95 11.66
N ILE A 170 5.72 -20.18 12.73
CA ILE A 170 5.92 -18.73 12.67
C ILE A 170 7.32 -18.44 13.25
N PRO A 171 8.22 -17.81 12.49
CA PRO A 171 9.55 -17.46 12.98
C PRO A 171 9.49 -16.48 14.15
#